data_AF-A0A528D6A6-F1
#
_entry.id   AF-A0A528D6A6-F1
#
_cell.length_a   1.000
_cell.length_b   1.000
_cell.length_c   1.000
_cell.angle_alpha   90.00
_cell.angle_beta   90.00
_cell.angle_gamma   90.00
#
_symmetry.space_group_name_H-M   'P 1'
#
loop_
_entity.id
_entity.type
_entity.pdbx_description
1 polymer ?
#
loop_
_entity_poly.entity_id
_entity_poly.type
_entity_poly.pdbx_seq_one_letter_code
_entity_poly.pdbx_strand_id
1 'polypeptide(L)'
;MSENEILDRGAVIGVSTWSDALDERGIKGTVQGIARQSGSGRMIGFAVTARELTGRLGDFEKAEFAVGQLIEATGPGKVLMVDMSGSPISTMGGLA
;
A
#
# COMPACT_ATOMS: atom_id res chain seq x y z
N MET A 1 -12.05 -20.46 -5.22
CA MET A 1 -12.36 -19.22 -4.49
C MET A 1 -11.92 -18.07 -5.37
N SER A 2 -12.81 -17.15 -5.70
CA SER A 2 -12.47 -15.96 -6.47
C SER A 2 -11.69 -14.97 -5.62
N GLU A 3 -11.03 -14.01 -6.26
CA GLU A 3 -10.34 -12.91 -5.56
C GLU A 3 -11.31 -12.12 -4.68
N ASN A 4 -12.52 -11.82 -5.17
CA ASN A 4 -13.54 -11.12 -4.40
C ASN A 4 -13.97 -11.91 -3.15
N GLU A 5 -14.16 -13.23 -3.27
CA GLU A 5 -14.48 -14.07 -2.12
C GLU A 5 -13.37 -14.05 -1.05
N ILE A 6 -12.10 -13.97 -1.45
CA ILE A 6 -10.97 -13.83 -0.53
C ILE A 6 -11.05 -12.49 0.20
N LEU A 7 -11.28 -11.40 -0.54
CA LEU A 7 -11.37 -10.05 0.02
C LEU A 7 -12.55 -9.91 0.99
N ASP A 8 -13.74 -10.38 0.61
CA ASP A 8 -14.94 -10.30 1.45
C ASP A 8 -14.75 -11.04 2.77
N ARG A 9 -14.18 -12.25 2.72
CA ARG A 9 -13.89 -13.03 3.92
C ARG A 9 -12.77 -12.42 4.75
N GLY A 10 -11.75 -11.85 4.12
CA GLY A 10 -10.64 -11.24 4.83
C GLY A 10 -11.00 -9.91 5.49
N ALA A 11 -11.94 -9.15 4.92
CA ALA A 11 -12.37 -7.84 5.42
C ALA A 11 -13.01 -7.90 6.82
N VAL A 12 -13.63 -9.02 7.17
CA VAL A 12 -14.26 -9.21 8.50
C VAL A 12 -13.27 -9.62 9.59
N ILE A 13 -12.03 -9.99 9.24
CA ILE A 13 -11.00 -10.41 10.18
C ILE A 13 -10.24 -9.19 10.72
N GLY A 14 -10.00 -9.15 12.03
CA GLY A 14 -9.21 -8.09 12.66
C GLY A 14 -7.73 -8.17 12.28
N VAL A 15 -7.06 -7.02 12.15
CA VAL A 15 -5.62 -6.97 11.82
C VAL A 15 -4.77 -7.70 12.86
N SER A 16 -5.14 -7.65 14.14
CA SER A 16 -4.46 -8.41 15.20
C SER A 16 -4.58 -9.92 14.96
N THR A 17 -5.76 -10.42 14.61
CA THR A 17 -5.98 -11.83 14.28
C THR A 17 -5.18 -12.27 13.05
N TRP A 18 -5.04 -11.39 12.05
CA TRP A 18 -4.13 -11.64 10.93
C TRP A 18 -2.67 -11.73 11.40
N SER A 19 -2.23 -10.83 12.28
CA SER A 19 -0.88 -10.88 12.85
C SER A 19 -0.61 -12.19 13.58
N ASP A 20 -1.52 -12.61 14.47
CA ASP A 20 -1.38 -13.86 15.23
C ASP A 20 -1.29 -15.07 14.29
N ALA A 21 -2.15 -15.12 13.26
CA ALA A 21 -2.15 -16.20 12.27
C ALA A 21 -0.86 -16.24 11.43
N LEU A 22 -0.25 -15.09 11.14
CA LEU A 22 1.05 -15.04 10.45
C LEU A 22 2.18 -15.53 11.38
N ASP A 23 2.14 -15.13 12.65
CA ASP A 23 3.11 -15.55 13.67
C ASP A 23 3.09 -17.07 13.90
N GLU A 24 1.89 -17.68 13.99
CA GLU A 24 1.72 -19.14 14.09
C GLU A 24 2.32 -19.89 12.89
N ARG A 25 2.39 -19.24 11.73
CA ARG A 25 2.99 -19.78 10.50
C ARG A 25 4.45 -19.40 10.32
N GLY A 26 5.04 -18.66 11.27
CA GLY A 26 6.41 -18.15 11.18
C GLY A 26 6.61 -17.15 10.05
N ILE A 27 5.54 -16.55 9.53
CA ILE A 27 5.59 -15.55 8.46
C ILE A 27 5.88 -14.20 9.09
N LYS A 28 7.11 -13.73 8.92
CA LYS A 28 7.55 -12.42 9.38
C LYS A 28 7.30 -11.36 8.31
N GLY A 29 7.23 -10.09 8.71
CA GLY A 29 7.18 -8.96 7.77
C GLY A 29 5.94 -8.08 7.87
N THR A 30 5.31 -7.97 9.03
CA THR A 30 4.28 -6.96 9.26
C THR A 30 4.88 -5.56 9.10
N VAL A 31 4.25 -4.74 8.27
CA VAL A 31 4.71 -3.36 8.01
C VAL A 31 4.33 -2.49 9.20
N GLN A 32 5.29 -1.69 9.67
CA GLN A 32 5.13 -0.78 10.81
C GLN A 32 5.42 0.67 10.40
N GLY A 33 5.05 1.62 11.25
CA GLY A 33 5.35 3.04 11.04
C GLY A 33 4.43 3.78 10.06
N ILE A 34 3.38 3.14 9.56
CA ILE A 34 2.37 3.79 8.70
C ILE A 34 1.20 4.27 9.56
N ALA A 35 1.10 5.58 9.73
CA ALA A 35 -0.05 6.20 10.39
C ALA A 35 -1.20 6.43 9.42
N ARG A 36 -2.44 6.12 9.84
CA ARG A 36 -3.65 6.44 9.08
C ARG A 36 -3.82 7.96 8.99
N GLN A 37 -3.80 8.49 7.77
CA GLN A 37 -3.95 9.93 7.52
C GLN A 37 -5.42 10.39 7.48
N SER A 38 -6.34 9.53 7.03
CA SER A 38 -7.77 9.87 6.89
C SER A 38 -8.66 8.62 6.93
N GLY A 39 -9.98 8.82 6.91
CA GLY A 39 -10.98 7.74 6.89
C GLY A 39 -11.14 6.99 8.23
N SER A 40 -11.93 5.93 8.19
CA SER A 40 -12.22 5.06 9.34
C SER A 40 -12.32 3.59 8.91
N GLY A 41 -12.32 2.68 9.90
CA GLY A 41 -12.42 1.24 9.64
C GLY A 41 -11.11 0.58 9.21
N ARG A 42 -11.25 -0.54 8.50
CA ARG A 42 -10.16 -1.41 7.98
C ARG A 42 -10.30 -1.51 6.46
N MET A 43 -9.21 -1.83 5.78
CA MET A 43 -9.21 -2.17 4.36
C MET A 43 -8.43 -3.47 4.13
N ILE A 44 -8.73 -4.14 3.04
CA ILE A 44 -8.00 -5.31 2.54
C ILE A 44 -7.93 -5.23 1.01
N GLY A 45 -6.81 -5.68 0.44
CA GLY A 45 -6.63 -5.78 -0.99
C GLY A 45 -5.31 -6.46 -1.34
N PHE A 46 -5.16 -6.81 -2.60
CA PHE A 46 -3.92 -7.38 -3.13
C PHE A 46 -2.88 -6.28 -3.32
N ALA A 47 -1.66 -6.52 -2.83
CA ALA A 47 -0.60 -5.52 -2.89
C ALA A 47 -0.17 -5.24 -4.34
N VAL A 48 -0.10 -3.97 -4.70
CA VAL A 48 0.65 -3.45 -5.84
C VAL A 48 1.80 -2.65 -5.27
N THR A 49 3.03 -3.02 -5.59
CA THR A 49 4.21 -2.42 -4.96
C THR A 49 4.94 -1.51 -5.92
N ALA A 50 5.32 -0.33 -5.45
CA ALA A 50 6.24 0.58 -6.13
C ALA A 50 7.38 0.95 -5.19
N ARG A 51 8.58 1.10 -5.75
CA ARG A 51 9.70 1.73 -5.07
C ARG A 51 10.03 3.01 -5.82
N GLU A 52 10.04 4.13 -5.12
CA GLU A 52 10.42 5.40 -5.71
C GLU A 52 11.87 5.74 -5.37
N LEU A 53 12.48 6.51 -6.26
CA LEU A 53 13.73 7.20 -5.97
C LEU A 53 13.39 8.59 -5.44
N THR A 54 13.98 8.96 -4.31
CA THR A 54 13.77 10.26 -3.69
C THR A 54 14.91 11.20 -4.02
N GLY A 55 14.59 12.46 -4.34
CA GLY A 55 15.57 13.51 -4.64
C GLY A 55 15.11 14.86 -4.12
N ARG A 56 15.90 15.88 -4.41
CA ARG A 56 15.61 17.29 -4.16
C ARG A 56 14.76 17.86 -5.28
N LEU A 57 14.19 19.05 -5.03
CA LEU A 57 13.51 19.80 -6.08
C LEU A 57 14.47 20.08 -7.23
N GLY A 58 14.08 19.64 -8.44
CA GLY A 58 14.90 19.77 -9.66
C GLY A 58 15.77 18.56 -9.99
N ASP A 59 15.84 17.53 -9.12
CA ASP A 59 16.58 16.29 -9.43
C ASP A 59 15.86 15.41 -10.48
N PHE A 60 14.54 15.61 -10.66
CA PHE A 60 13.70 14.88 -11.61
C PHE A 60 12.77 15.82 -12.38
N GLU A 61 12.59 15.53 -13.65
CA GLU A 61 11.60 16.14 -14.53
C GLU A 61 10.20 15.61 -14.24
N LYS A 62 9.18 16.45 -14.47
CA LYS A 62 7.78 16.06 -14.21
C LYS A 62 7.35 14.79 -14.96
N ALA A 63 7.93 14.53 -16.13
CA ALA A 63 7.63 13.34 -16.93
C ALA A 63 8.16 12.03 -16.31
N GLU A 64 9.12 12.12 -15.38
CA GLU A 64 9.69 10.97 -14.67
C GLU A 64 8.78 10.51 -13.51
N PHE A 65 7.79 11.32 -13.14
CA PHE A 65 6.79 10.94 -12.15
C PHE A 65 5.78 9.98 -12.80
N ALA A 66 6.01 8.68 -12.60
CA ALA A 66 5.22 7.60 -13.17
C ALA A 66 3.81 7.42 -12.53
N VAL A 67 3.16 8.51 -12.10
CA VAL A 67 1.87 8.49 -11.38
C VAL A 67 0.80 7.76 -12.18
N GLY A 68 0.72 7.99 -13.50
CA GLY A 68 -0.24 7.30 -14.36
C GLY A 68 -0.08 5.78 -14.33
N GLN A 69 1.16 5.28 -14.32
CA GLN A 69 1.44 3.84 -14.24
C GLN A 69 1.04 3.26 -12.89
N LEU A 70 1.23 4.02 -11.79
CA LEU A 70 0.81 3.60 -10.45
C LEU A 70 -0.72 3.49 -10.35
N ILE A 71 -1.44 4.45 -10.91
CA ILE A 71 -2.91 4.44 -10.96
C ILE A 71 -3.41 3.29 -11.81
N GLU A 72 -2.88 3.12 -13.03
CA GLU A 72 -3.28 2.02 -13.92
C GLU A 72 -3.01 0.64 -13.31
N ALA A 73 -1.90 0.48 -12.59
CA ALA A 73 -1.58 -0.75 -11.88
C ALA A 73 -2.54 -1.00 -10.69
N THR A 74 -3.05 0.06 -10.06
CA THR A 74 -3.88 0.03 -8.86
C THR A 74 -5.37 0.14 -9.22
N GLY A 75 -6.06 -1.01 -9.25
CA GLY A 75 -7.50 -1.09 -9.49
C GLY A 75 -8.32 -1.51 -8.28
N PRO A 76 -9.62 -1.74 -8.45
CA PRO A 76 -10.49 -2.31 -7.42
C PRO A 76 -9.89 -3.60 -6.83
N GLY A 77 -10.00 -3.74 -5.50
CA GLY A 77 -9.47 -4.90 -4.77
C GLY A 77 -7.95 -4.90 -4.58
N LYS A 78 -7.24 -3.85 -5.01
CA LYS A 78 -5.79 -3.71 -4.82
C LYS A 78 -5.45 -2.60 -3.80
N VAL A 79 -4.26 -2.70 -3.21
CA VAL A 79 -3.68 -1.69 -2.31
C VAL A 79 -2.30 -1.31 -2.82
N LEU A 80 -2.11 -0.04 -3.17
CA LEU A 80 -0.82 0.50 -3.56
C LEU A 80 0.08 0.67 -2.32
N MET A 81 1.24 0.02 -2.35
CA MET A 81 2.27 0.07 -1.32
C MET A 81 3.52 0.73 -1.91
N VAL A 82 3.87 1.92 -1.41
CA VAL A 82 5.00 2.71 -1.92
C VAL A 82 6.15 2.70 -0.92
N ASP A 83 7.32 2.26 -1.35
CA ASP A 83 8.57 2.30 -0.60
C ASP A 83 9.39 3.54 -0.99
N MET A 84 9.50 4.49 -0.05
CA MET A 84 10.30 5.72 -0.17
C MET A 84 11.65 5.62 0.55
N SER A 85 12.08 4.41 0.94
CA SER A 85 13.29 4.18 1.75
C SER A 85 13.31 5.00 3.06
N GLY A 86 12.14 5.23 3.66
CA GLY A 86 11.97 6.00 4.88
C GLY A 86 12.03 7.53 4.73
N SER A 87 12.15 8.06 3.51
CA SER A 87 12.21 9.49 3.26
C SER A 87 10.87 10.19 3.55
N PRO A 88 10.85 11.28 4.34
CA PRO A 88 9.61 11.95 4.74
C PRO A 88 9.12 12.95 3.68
N ILE A 89 8.79 12.45 2.48
CA ILE A 89 8.30 13.26 1.36
C ILE A 89 6.91 12.80 0.92
N SER A 90 6.16 13.71 0.30
CA SER A 90 4.82 13.41 -0.24
C SER A 90 4.94 12.71 -1.60
N THR A 91 4.45 11.49 -1.70
CA THR A 91 4.36 10.71 -2.98
C THR A 91 3.00 10.91 -3.67
N MET A 92 1.91 10.97 -2.90
CA MET A 92 0.53 11.00 -3.42
C MET A 92 -0.21 12.24 -2.91
N GLY A 93 -1.06 12.81 -3.77
CA GLY A 93 -1.91 13.96 -3.48
C GLY A 93 -3.16 13.95 -4.35
N GLY A 94 -3.99 14.99 -4.34
CA GLY A 94 -5.31 14.97 -5.01
C GLY A 94 -5.33 14.90 -6.54
N LEU A 95 -4.18 14.90 -7.20
CA LEU A 95 -4.04 14.67 -8.65
C LEU A 95 -3.72 13.21 -8.99
N ALA A 96 -3.39 12.40 -7.98
CA ALA A 96 -3.22 10.96 -8.10
C ALA A 96 -4.54 10.22 -7.81
#